data_AF-A0A2G8N334-F1
#
_entry.id   AF-A0A2G8N334-F1
#
_cell.length_a   1.000
_cell.length_b   1.000
_cell.length_c   1.000
_cell.angle_alpha   90.00
_cell.angle_beta   90.00
_cell.angle_gamma   90.00
#
_symmetry.space_group_name_H-M   'P 1'
#
loop_
_entity.id
_entity.type
_entity.pdbx_description
1 polymer ?
#
loop_
_entity_poly.entity_id
_entity_poly.type
_entity_poly.pdbx_seq_one_letter_code
_entity_poly.pdbx_strand_id
1 'polypeptide(L)' 'MHENTEIRREVKSISYHAYVSNRPRYVVIPAGIEFFHVTESATGRVKGFRRLHRDACALARSLEA' A
#
# COMPACT_ATOMS: atom_id res chain seq x y z
N MET A 1 -1.49 19.72 -40.11
CA MET A 1 -2.35 19.36 -38.97
C MET A 1 -1.43 18.89 -37.86
N HIS A 2 -1.08 19.75 -36.91
CA HIS A 2 -0.21 19.37 -35.79
C HIS A 2 -1.05 18.59 -34.78
N GLU A 3 -0.81 17.28 -34.70
CA GLU A 3 -1.60 16.36 -33.91
C GLU A 3 -1.20 16.43 -32.43
N ASN A 4 -2.18 16.79 -31.62
CA ASN A 4 -2.10 17.08 -30.20
C ASN A 4 -1.91 15.78 -29.40
N THR A 5 -0.67 15.32 -29.26
CA THR A 5 -0.33 14.05 -28.57
C THR A 5 0.04 14.21 -27.10
N GLU A 6 -0.03 15.41 -26.54
CA GLU A 6 0.46 15.69 -25.18
C GLU A 6 -0.53 15.27 -24.07
N ILE A 7 -1.83 15.22 -24.36
CA ILE A 7 -2.89 15.01 -23.35
C ILE A 7 -2.86 13.60 -22.71
N ARG A 8 -2.28 12.58 -23.37
CA ARG A 8 -2.27 11.20 -22.83
C ARG A 8 -1.16 10.91 -21.83
N ARG A 9 -0.11 11.73 -21.76
CA ARG A 9 1.01 11.50 -20.82
C ARG A 9 0.70 12.01 -19.41
N GLU A 10 -0.22 12.95 -19.28
CA GLU A 10 -0.50 13.69 -18.05
C GLU A 10 -1.38 12.87 -17.08
N VAL A 11 -2.40 12.18 -17.64
CA VAL A 11 -3.37 11.39 -16.87
C VAL A 11 -2.73 10.19 -16.14
N LYS A 12 -1.67 9.61 -16.72
CA LYS A 12 -0.93 8.49 -16.13
C LYS A 12 -0.04 8.91 -14.95
N SER A 13 0.42 10.16 -14.96
CA SER A 13 1.25 10.74 -13.90
C SER A 13 0.40 11.16 -12.69
N ILE A 14 -0.78 11.76 -12.94
CA ILE A 14 -1.74 12.12 -11.87
C ILE A 14 -2.23 10.87 -11.15
N SER A 15 -2.58 9.81 -11.88
CA SER A 15 -3.04 8.57 -11.26
C SER A 15 -1.94 7.90 -10.42
N TYR A 16 -0.69 7.87 -10.89
CA TYR A 16 0.42 7.32 -10.11
C TYR A 16 0.71 8.16 -8.87
N HIS A 17 0.66 9.49 -8.96
CA HIS A 17 0.92 10.39 -7.83
C HIS A 17 -0.21 10.37 -6.79
N ALA A 18 -1.47 10.30 -7.22
CA ALA A 18 -2.64 10.10 -6.35
C ALA A 18 -2.61 8.71 -5.68
N TYR A 19 -2.17 7.68 -6.41
CA TYR A 19 -2.00 6.33 -5.85
C TYR A 19 -0.86 6.27 -4.85
N VAL A 20 0.25 6.99 -5.07
CA VAL A 20 1.38 7.10 -4.14
C VAL A 20 0.99 7.90 -2.89
N SER A 21 0.18 8.94 -3.04
CA SER A 21 -0.33 9.73 -1.91
C SER A 21 -1.33 8.99 -1.04
N ASN A 22 -1.87 7.85 -1.49
CA ASN A 22 -2.84 7.03 -0.77
C ASN A 22 -2.37 5.58 -0.58
N ARG A 23 -1.05 5.33 -0.65
CA ARG A 23 -0.51 4.00 -0.31
C ARG A 23 -0.57 3.82 1.21
N PRO A 24 -1.13 2.72 1.71
CA PRO A 24 -1.06 2.40 3.14
C PRO A 24 0.41 2.29 3.56
N ARG A 25 0.77 2.95 4.66
CA ARG A 25 2.11 2.90 5.25
C ARG A 25 2.39 1.53 5.84
N TYR A 26 1.36 0.81 6.27
CA TYR A 26 1.43 -0.54 6.81
C TYR A 26 0.67 -1.53 5.93
N VAL A 27 1.35 -2.59 5.52
CA VAL A 27 0.80 -3.65 4.68
C VAL A 27 0.76 -4.97 5.43
N VAL A 28 -0.28 -5.77 5.17
CA VAL A 28 -0.46 -7.10 5.75
C VAL A 28 0.04 -8.14 4.75
N ILE A 29 1.04 -8.92 5.15
CA ILE A 29 1.66 -9.93 4.29
C ILE A 29 1.41 -11.34 4.87
N PRO A 30 0.85 -12.28 4.07
CA PRO A 30 0.76 -13.68 4.48
C PRO A 30 2.17 -14.30 4.51
N ALA A 31 2.49 -15.02 5.59
CA ALA A 31 3.76 -15.69 5.78
C ALA A 31 3.62 -17.20 6.09
N GLY A 32 2.41 -17.74 6.04
CA GLY A 32 2.15 -19.17 6.25
C GLY A 32 0.66 -19.48 6.42
N ILE A 33 0.37 -20.68 6.92
CA ILE A 33 -0.99 -21.09 7.27
C ILE A 33 -1.43 -20.30 8.49
N GLU A 34 -2.49 -19.50 8.34
CA GLU A 34 -2.99 -18.63 9.41
C GLU A 34 -1.87 -17.83 10.08
N PHE A 35 -0.99 -17.26 9.28
CA PHE A 35 0.15 -16.48 9.77
C PHE A 35 0.37 -15.27 8.88
N PHE A 36 0.27 -14.09 9.50
CA PHE A 36 0.36 -12.79 8.85
C PHE A 36 1.31 -11.89 9.62
N HIS A 37 2.08 -11.09 8.91
CA HIS A 37 2.90 -10.05 9.52
C HIS A 37 2.54 -8.69 8.92
N VAL A 38 2.61 -7.66 9.76
CA VAL A 38 2.37 -6.28 9.34
C VAL A 38 3.72 -5.63 9.10
N THR A 39 3.97 -5.14 7.90
CA THR A 39 5.22 -4.47 7.53
C THR A 39 4.99 -3.02 7.18
N GLU A 40 5.93 -2.17 7.56
CA GLU A 40 5.96 -0.78 7.15
C GLU A 40 6.49 -0.69 5.72
N SER A 41 5.71 -0.13 4.79
CA SER A 41 6.05 -0.10 3.37
C SER A 41 7.29 0.74 3.05
N ALA A 42 7.61 1.75 3.86
CA ALA A 42 8.76 2.63 3.63
C ALA A 42 10.08 1.97 4.04
N THR A 43 10.08 1.18 5.12
CA THR A 43 11.32 0.64 5.72
C THR A 43 11.41 -0.88 5.64
N GLY A 44 10.33 -1.57 5.25
CA GLY A 44 10.22 -3.03 5.26
C GLY A 44 10.19 -3.63 6.67
N ARG A 45 10.15 -2.81 7.73
CA ARG A 45 10.22 -3.30 9.12
C ARG A 45 8.92 -3.97 9.53
N VAL A 46 9.03 -5.16 10.13
CA VAL A 46 7.89 -5.87 10.71
C VAL A 46 7.47 -5.19 12.01
N LYS A 47 6.20 -4.80 12.11
CA LYS A 47 5.60 -4.18 13.31
C LYS A 47 4.86 -5.18 14.20
N GLY A 48 4.52 -6.36 13.68
CA GLY A 48 3.93 -7.42 14.47
C GLY A 48 3.47 -8.62 13.65
N PHE A 49 3.17 -9.70 14.36
CA PHE A 49 2.67 -10.96 13.81
C PHE A 49 1.28 -11.26 14.33
N ARG A 50 0.40 -11.80 13.49
CA ARG A 50 -0.97 -12.18 13.83
C ARG A 50 -1.34 -13.49 13.14
N ARG A 51 -2.18 -14.29 13.78
CA ARG A 51 -2.67 -15.54 13.18
C ARG A 51 -3.84 -15.31 12.23
N LEU A 52 -4.67 -14.31 12.52
CA LEU A 52 -5.82 -13.99 11.70
C LEU A 52 -5.56 -12.74 10.86
N HIS A 53 -6.00 -12.79 9.60
CA HIS A 53 -5.91 -11.66 8.68
C HIS A 53 -6.63 -10.42 9.24
N ARG A 54 -7.79 -10.61 9.87
CA ARG A 54 -8.58 -9.51 10.47
C ARG A 54 -7.79 -8.76 11.56
N ASP A 55 -7.05 -9.48 12.38
CA ASP A 55 -6.27 -8.91 13.48
C ASP A 55 -5.04 -8.19 12.94
N ALA A 56 -4.44 -8.73 11.87
CA ALA A 56 -3.35 -8.07 11.15
C ALA A 56 -3.83 -6.75 10.51
N CYS A 57 -5.00 -6.74 9.88
CA CYS A 57 -5.62 -5.55 9.32
C CYS A 57 -6.00 -4.52 10.40
N ALA A 58 -6.52 -4.96 11.55
CA ALA A 58 -6.79 -4.08 12.68
C ALA A 58 -5.51 -3.42 13.20
N LEU A 59 -4.42 -4.18 13.33
CA LEU A 59 -3.11 -3.65 13.70
C LEU A 59 -2.61 -2.64 12.68
N ALA A 60 -2.65 -2.96 11.39
CA ALA A 60 -2.22 -2.04 10.34
C ALA A 60 -2.98 -0.71 10.42
N ARG A 61 -4.31 -0.74 10.56
CA ARG A 61 -5.13 0.47 10.73
C ARG A 61 -4.80 1.27 12.00
N SER A 62 -4.50 0.59 13.10
CA SER A 62 -4.11 1.27 14.35
C SER A 62 -2.76 1.99 14.25
N LEU A 63 -1.89 1.52 13.35
CA LEU A 63 -0.57 2.12 13.12
C LEU A 63 -0.63 3.31 12.14
N GLU A 64 -1.68 3.40 11.32
CA GLU A 64 -1.93 4.54 10.40
C GLU A 64 -2.48 5.80 11.11
N ALA A 65 -2.97 5.67 12.36
CA ALA A 65 -3.48 6.77 13.18
C ALA A 65 -2.37 7.75 13.60
#